data_AF-A0A948AIG4-F1
#
_entry.id   AF-A0A948AIG4-F1
#
_cell.length_a   1.000
_cell.length_b   1.000
_cell.length_c   1.000
_cell.angle_alpha   90.00
_cell.angle_beta   90.00
_cell.angle_gamma   90.00
#
_symmetry.space_group_name_H-M   'P 1'
#
loop_
_entity.id
_entity.type
_entity.pdbx_description
1 polymer ?
#
loop_
_entity_poly.entity_id
_entity_poly.type
_entity_poly.pdbx_seq_one_letter_code
_entity_poly.pdbx_strand_id
1 'polypeptide(L)'
;MTTERIREIPYNYTSFSDREIILRLLGAEGWRLVGELRGERKTGRSARMLFEVLGDIWVVTRNPYLEDDLLANPARRALLIQALRHRLGEIEKRRQGNERVGTLLQLSNRAVDTFEAGFAETSHLREGLLRTLTRHTRRDNIAFDGMARVSHVTDATDWRVEYPFVVLNPDNENEIPALVAGCIELGLTVIPRGGGTGYTGGAVPLTRFSAVINTEKLDYKSEIEPRVLPGHATATPTITCGAGVVTRRVMEVAEAAGLAFAVDPTSADASCIGGNVSMNAGGKKAVLWGTALDNLVSWKMVTPEADWLEVTRLDHNLSKIHDVALARFELRRFHADGKPKGEPEILEIPGHAFRKRGLGKDVTDKFLSGLPGIQK
;
A
#
# COMPACT_ATOMS: atom_id res chain seq x y z
N MET A 1 -11.86 10.27 39.69
CA MET A 1 -11.74 11.57 38.98
C MET A 1 -11.18 11.26 37.61
N THR A 2 -12.02 11.34 36.59
CA THR A 2 -11.63 11.23 35.18
C THR A 2 -10.64 12.34 34.88
N THR A 3 -9.36 12.00 34.75
CA THR A 3 -8.33 12.92 34.25
C THR A 3 -8.72 13.31 32.84
N GLU A 4 -9.21 14.52 32.69
CA GLU A 4 -9.49 15.14 31.40
C GLU A 4 -8.23 15.01 30.55
N ARG A 5 -8.36 14.36 29.39
CA ARG A 5 -7.23 14.02 28.52
C ARG A 5 -6.83 15.29 27.76
N ILE A 6 -6.16 16.21 28.45
CA ILE A 6 -5.68 17.47 27.86
C ILE A 6 -4.60 17.12 26.83
N ARG A 7 -4.86 17.47 25.56
CA ARG A 7 -3.88 17.38 24.48
C ARG A 7 -2.88 18.52 24.65
N GLU A 8 -1.60 18.20 24.84
CA GLU A 8 -0.53 19.18 25.07
C GLU A 8 0.23 19.53 23.78
N ILE A 9 0.24 18.62 22.80
CA ILE A 9 0.74 18.93 21.45
C ILE A 9 -0.31 19.80 20.74
N PRO A 10 0.04 21.02 20.29
CA PRO A 10 -0.94 22.06 19.94
C PRO A 10 -1.73 21.79 18.64
N TYR A 11 -1.50 20.67 17.97
CA TYR A 11 -2.11 20.35 16.68
C TYR A 11 -3.13 19.22 16.83
N ASN A 12 -4.40 19.47 16.49
CA ASN A 12 -5.49 18.49 16.61
C ASN A 12 -5.78 17.69 15.32
N TYR A 13 -4.88 17.73 14.34
CA TYR A 13 -5.10 17.18 13.00
C TYR A 13 -4.70 15.71 12.85
N THR A 14 -4.36 15.03 13.95
CA THR A 14 -3.90 13.63 13.93
C THR A 14 -4.73 12.78 14.88
N SER A 15 -5.03 11.55 14.45
CA SER A 15 -5.64 10.50 15.28
C SER A 15 -4.70 9.97 16.37
N PHE A 16 -3.41 10.30 16.29
CA PHE A 16 -2.41 9.94 17.27
C PHE A 16 -2.51 10.81 18.53
N SER A 17 -2.49 10.15 19.67
CA SER A 17 -2.33 10.78 20.98
C SER A 17 -0.91 11.31 21.19
N ASP A 18 -0.74 12.26 22.12
CA ASP A 18 0.58 12.78 22.50
C ASP A 18 1.55 11.66 22.88
N ARG A 19 1.06 10.62 23.57
CA ARG A 19 1.84 9.43 23.90
C ARG A 19 2.45 8.78 22.66
N GLU A 20 1.66 8.58 21.62
CA GLU A 20 2.09 7.90 20.41
C GLU A 20 3.05 8.73 19.57
N ILE A 21 2.88 10.06 19.59
CA ILE A 21 3.80 10.99 18.93
C ILE A 21 5.14 11.00 19.66
N ILE A 22 5.12 11.14 20.99
CA ILE A 22 6.34 11.12 21.83
C ILE A 22 7.07 9.77 21.69
N LEU A 23 6.35 8.65 21.69
CA LEU A 23 6.97 7.33 21.50
C LEU A 23 7.68 7.20 20.15
N ARG A 24 7.11 7.77 19.08
CA ARG A 24 7.72 7.73 17.74
C ARG A 24 8.92 8.66 17.63
N LEU A 25 8.87 9.84 18.23
CA LEU A 25 9.93 10.84 18.10
C LEU A 25 11.06 10.64 19.11
N LEU A 26 10.73 10.28 20.36
CA LEU A 26 11.66 10.25 21.49
C LEU A 26 11.82 8.85 22.12
N GLY A 27 11.06 7.85 21.66
CA GLY A 27 11.11 6.49 22.21
C GLY A 27 10.43 6.33 23.57
N ALA A 28 10.49 5.09 24.09
CA ALA A 28 9.90 4.74 25.39
C ALA A 28 10.51 5.53 26.56
N GLU A 29 11.81 5.83 26.49
CA GLU A 29 12.50 6.64 27.49
C GLU A 29 11.98 8.08 27.51
N GLY A 30 11.83 8.71 26.33
CA GLY A 30 11.27 10.07 26.24
C GLY A 30 9.87 10.16 26.83
N TRP A 31 9.00 9.17 26.56
CA TRP A 31 7.67 9.12 27.17
C TRP A 31 7.72 8.99 28.70
N ARG A 32 8.60 8.12 29.22
CA ARG A 32 8.80 7.95 30.67
C ARG A 32 9.24 9.27 31.32
N LEU A 33 10.23 9.94 30.74
CA LEU A 33 10.76 11.22 31.26
C LEU A 33 9.70 12.32 31.25
N VAL A 34 8.91 12.43 30.17
CA VAL A 34 7.77 13.38 30.12
C VAL A 34 6.75 13.07 31.23
N GLY A 35 6.44 11.79 31.46
CA GLY A 35 5.54 11.37 32.53
C GLY A 35 6.05 11.74 33.94
N GLU A 36 7.34 11.54 34.19
CA GLU A 36 7.98 11.89 35.47
C GLU A 36 7.99 13.41 35.70
N LEU A 37 8.35 14.19 34.68
CA LEU A 37 8.44 15.66 34.76
C LEU A 37 7.06 16.34 34.84
N ARG A 38 5.99 15.70 34.35
CA ARG A 38 4.61 16.18 34.53
C ARG A 38 4.18 16.18 36.00
N GLY A 39 4.72 15.28 36.81
CA GLY A 39 4.46 15.23 38.25
C GLY A 39 5.06 16.40 39.03
N GLU A 40 5.97 17.17 38.42
CA GLU A 40 6.70 18.26 39.06
C GLU A 40 6.02 19.63 38.78
N ARG A 41 5.61 20.37 39.83
CA ARG A 41 4.82 21.63 39.76
C ARG A 41 5.51 22.85 39.11
N LYS A 42 6.59 22.70 38.34
CA LYS A 42 7.44 23.82 37.84
C LYS A 42 7.64 23.90 36.32
N THR A 43 7.07 23.00 35.51
CA THR A 43 7.55 22.77 34.12
C THR A 43 6.73 23.42 33.00
N GLY A 44 5.64 24.15 33.27
CA GLY A 44 4.64 24.54 32.27
C GLY A 44 5.17 25.24 30.99
N ARG A 45 6.08 26.21 31.10
CA ARG A 45 6.62 26.92 29.92
C ARG A 45 7.58 26.07 29.11
N SER A 46 8.48 25.33 29.76
CA SER A 46 9.44 24.44 29.10
C SER A 46 8.75 23.25 28.45
N ALA A 47 7.73 22.69 29.12
CA ALA A 47 6.89 21.63 28.58
C ALA A 47 6.16 22.09 27.31
N ARG A 48 5.54 23.28 27.34
CA ARG A 48 4.89 23.85 26.16
C ARG A 48 5.86 24.00 24.98
N MET A 49 7.06 24.54 25.19
CA MET A 49 8.07 24.67 24.13
C MET A 49 8.48 23.31 23.56
N LEU A 50 8.63 22.28 24.41
CA LEU A 50 8.92 20.92 23.96
C LEU A 50 7.78 20.38 23.09
N PHE A 51 6.53 20.50 23.52
CA PHE A 51 5.39 20.00 22.76
C PHE A 51 5.14 20.77 21.46
N GLU A 52 5.50 22.07 21.40
CA GLU A 52 5.56 22.82 20.15
C GLU A 52 6.62 22.24 19.21
N VAL A 53 7.84 21.94 19.69
CA VAL A 53 8.89 21.32 18.88
C VAL A 53 8.45 19.96 18.32
N LEU A 54 7.94 19.08 19.19
CA LEU A 54 7.47 17.76 18.78
C LEU A 54 6.26 17.84 17.83
N GLY A 55 5.38 18.80 18.07
CA GLY A 55 4.24 19.09 17.21
C GLY A 55 4.65 19.54 15.81
N ASP A 56 5.60 20.48 15.72
CA ASP A 56 6.10 21.01 14.46
C ASP A 56 6.74 19.90 13.61
N ILE A 57 7.61 19.07 14.22
CA ILE A 57 8.21 17.89 13.57
C ILE A 57 7.10 16.96 13.06
N TRP A 58 6.14 16.63 13.93
CA TRP A 58 5.09 15.68 13.61
C TRP A 58 4.18 16.16 12.48
N VAL A 59 3.74 17.41 12.51
CA VAL A 59 2.86 18.00 11.50
C VAL A 59 3.52 18.02 10.13
N VAL A 60 4.80 18.40 10.05
CA VAL A 60 5.52 18.40 8.77
C VAL A 60 5.71 16.98 8.27
N THR A 61 6.14 16.05 9.13
CA THR A 61 6.40 14.65 8.76
C THR A 61 5.13 13.93 8.27
N ARG A 62 3.96 14.34 8.75
CA ARG A 62 2.65 13.74 8.42
C ARG A 62 1.85 14.51 7.40
N ASN A 63 2.40 15.58 6.83
CA ASN A 63 1.73 16.38 5.83
C ASN A 63 2.63 16.55 4.59
N PRO A 64 2.39 15.77 3.53
CA PRO A 64 3.24 15.81 2.34
C PRO A 64 3.25 17.19 1.67
N TYR A 65 2.20 18.00 1.81
CA TYR A 65 2.19 19.36 1.30
C TYR A 65 3.18 20.28 2.03
N LEU A 66 3.31 20.13 3.36
CA LEU A 66 4.28 20.89 4.14
C LEU A 66 5.71 20.39 3.91
N GLU A 67 5.88 19.07 3.81
CA GLU A 67 7.17 18.47 3.44
C GLU A 67 7.64 18.98 2.07
N ASP A 68 6.77 18.95 1.05
CA ASP A 68 7.09 19.43 -0.30
C ASP A 68 7.43 20.92 -0.34
N ASP A 69 6.69 21.76 0.38
CA ASP A 69 6.98 23.20 0.50
C ASP A 69 8.37 23.46 1.12
N LEU A 70 8.72 22.73 2.18
CA LEU A 70 10.02 22.86 2.86
C LEU A 70 11.17 22.22 2.08
N LEU A 71 10.90 21.21 1.25
CA LEU A 71 11.86 20.70 0.28
C LEU A 71 12.16 21.76 -0.79
N ALA A 72 11.11 22.40 -1.33
CA ALA A 72 11.22 23.42 -2.36
C ALA A 72 11.79 24.76 -1.86
N ASN A 73 11.68 25.06 -0.56
CA ASN A 73 12.11 26.33 0.02
C ASN A 73 13.15 26.15 1.14
N PRO A 74 14.45 26.04 0.80
CA PRO A 74 15.53 25.83 1.78
C PRO A 74 15.63 26.93 2.86
N ALA A 75 15.29 28.18 2.53
CA ALA A 75 15.30 29.28 3.49
C ALA A 75 14.21 29.11 4.55
N ARG A 76 12.98 28.77 4.14
CA ARG A 76 11.88 28.48 5.07
C ARG A 76 12.19 27.25 5.94
N ARG A 77 12.80 26.22 5.35
CA ARG A 77 13.30 25.05 6.09
C ARG A 77 14.32 25.45 7.16
N ALA A 78 15.32 26.25 6.81
CA ALA A 78 16.33 26.72 7.76
C ALA A 78 15.72 27.52 8.92
N LEU A 79 14.74 28.39 8.64
CA LEU A 79 14.02 29.14 9.67
C LEU A 79 13.24 28.24 10.63
N LEU A 80 12.57 27.20 10.11
CA LEU A 80 11.88 26.20 10.94
C LEU A 80 12.89 25.49 11.85
N ILE A 81 13.96 24.93 11.30
CA ILE A 81 14.98 24.23 12.09
C ILE A 81 15.59 25.15 13.16
N GLN A 82 15.93 26.39 12.81
CA GLN A 82 16.45 27.37 13.75
C GLN A 82 15.45 27.65 14.89
N ALA A 83 14.15 27.77 14.59
CA ALA A 83 13.12 27.97 15.59
C ALA A 83 13.00 26.77 16.55
N LEU A 84 13.07 25.54 16.03
CA LEU A 84 13.07 24.32 16.86
C LEU A 84 14.27 24.29 17.80
N ARG A 85 15.49 24.54 17.29
CA ARG A 85 16.72 24.60 18.08
C ARG A 85 16.68 25.71 19.12
N HIS A 86 16.14 26.88 18.77
CA HIS A 86 15.99 27.99 19.69
C HIS A 86 15.10 27.61 20.89
N ARG A 87 13.95 26.99 20.65
CA ARG A 87 13.06 26.51 21.72
C ARG A 87 13.76 25.49 22.64
N LEU A 88 14.50 24.54 22.07
CA LEU A 88 15.27 23.58 22.88
C LEU A 88 16.38 24.25 23.70
N GLY A 89 17.10 25.23 23.12
CA GLY A 89 18.10 26.02 23.84
C GLY A 89 17.50 26.85 24.99
N GLU A 90 16.29 27.38 24.81
CA GLU A 90 15.55 28.06 25.85
C GLU A 90 15.13 27.13 27.00
N ILE A 91 14.82 25.86 26.72
CA ILE A 91 14.58 24.85 27.76
C ILE A 91 15.88 24.54 28.52
N GLU A 92 17.01 24.40 27.81
CA GLU A 92 18.33 24.13 28.45
C GLU A 92 18.73 25.23 29.42
N LYS A 93 18.58 26.51 29.05
CA LYS A 93 18.84 27.65 29.96
C LYS A 93 17.99 27.59 31.24
N ARG A 94 16.80 27.00 31.18
CA ARG A 94 15.84 26.88 32.30
C ARG A 94 15.99 25.57 33.08
N ARG A 95 16.85 24.65 32.64
CA ARG A 95 17.01 23.31 33.23
C ARG A 95 17.46 23.33 34.69
N GLN A 96 18.21 24.36 35.12
CA GLN A 96 18.72 24.50 36.49
C GLN A 96 19.45 23.23 37.00
N GLY A 97 20.18 22.53 36.12
CA GLY A 97 20.91 21.30 36.46
C GLY A 97 20.04 20.04 36.60
N ASN A 98 18.76 20.06 36.23
CA ASN A 98 17.92 18.85 36.25
C ASN A 98 18.37 17.84 35.17
N GLU A 99 19.02 16.75 35.57
CA GLU A 99 19.53 15.71 34.65
C GLU A 99 18.44 15.07 33.79
N ARG A 100 17.21 14.89 34.31
CA ARG A 100 16.09 14.31 33.54
C ARG A 100 15.71 15.18 32.34
N VAL A 101 15.70 16.51 32.56
CA VAL A 101 15.49 17.49 31.48
C VAL A 101 16.66 17.45 30.49
N GLY A 102 17.89 17.25 30.97
CA GLY A 102 19.07 17.06 30.13
C GLY A 102 18.94 15.87 29.18
N THR A 103 18.58 14.69 29.69
CA THR A 103 18.34 13.50 28.87
C THR A 103 17.20 13.73 27.87
N LEU A 104 16.10 14.34 28.31
CA LEU A 104 14.98 14.65 27.43
C LEU A 104 15.37 15.62 26.29
N LEU A 105 16.22 16.60 26.58
CA LEU A 105 16.77 17.51 25.57
C LEU A 105 17.71 16.82 24.60
N GLN A 106 18.51 15.84 25.04
CA GLN A 106 19.34 15.04 24.13
C GLN A 106 18.47 14.25 23.14
N LEU A 107 17.41 13.58 23.64
CA LEU A 107 16.45 12.88 22.79
C LEU A 107 15.75 13.84 21.82
N SER A 108 15.35 15.02 22.30
CA SER A 108 14.66 16.02 21.48
C SER A 108 15.57 16.63 20.41
N ASN A 109 16.84 16.91 20.73
CA ASN A 109 17.81 17.37 19.74
C ASN A 109 18.05 16.30 18.67
N ARG A 110 18.18 15.03 19.06
CA ARG A 110 18.28 13.92 18.10
C ARG A 110 17.06 13.84 17.18
N ALA A 111 15.85 14.05 17.72
CA ALA A 111 14.64 14.11 16.89
C ALA A 111 14.67 15.26 15.88
N VAL A 112 15.19 16.44 16.26
CA VAL A 112 15.40 17.56 15.32
C VAL A 112 16.50 17.23 14.29
N ASP A 113 17.62 16.60 14.70
CA ASP A 113 18.69 16.16 13.80
C ASP A 113 18.14 15.22 12.72
N THR A 114 17.38 14.20 13.13
CA THR A 114 16.75 13.23 12.21
C THR A 114 15.74 13.91 11.29
N PHE A 115 14.92 14.82 11.82
CA PHE A 115 13.97 15.58 11.03
C PHE A 115 14.65 16.45 9.96
N GLU A 116 15.74 17.13 10.33
CA GLU A 116 16.54 17.95 9.42
C GLU A 116 17.22 17.10 8.33
N ALA A 117 17.85 15.99 8.72
CA ALA A 117 18.50 15.07 7.79
C ALA A 117 17.51 14.44 6.79
N GLY A 118 16.27 14.19 7.22
CA GLY A 118 15.21 13.58 6.42
C GLY A 118 14.88 14.33 5.12
N PHE A 119 15.10 15.65 5.06
CA PHE A 119 14.91 16.43 3.84
C PHE A 119 15.95 16.10 2.75
N ALA A 120 17.23 15.95 3.15
CA ALA A 120 18.30 15.58 2.24
C ALA A 120 18.13 14.14 1.76
N GLU A 121 17.80 13.22 2.67
CA GLU A 121 17.47 11.82 2.34
C GLU A 121 16.34 11.73 1.32
N THR A 122 15.25 12.47 1.56
CA THR A 122 14.10 12.51 0.66
C THR A 122 14.48 13.05 -0.72
N SER A 123 15.29 14.11 -0.78
CA SER A 123 15.76 14.68 -2.05
C SER A 123 16.60 13.67 -2.83
N HIS A 124 17.58 13.03 -2.17
CA HIS A 124 18.43 12.02 -2.80
C HIS A 124 17.63 10.81 -3.31
N LEU A 125 16.65 10.33 -2.53
CA LEU A 125 15.82 9.20 -2.95
C LEU A 125 14.89 9.56 -4.11
N ARG A 126 14.31 10.77 -4.12
CA ARG A 126 13.53 11.28 -5.27
C ARG A 126 14.39 11.36 -6.54
N GLU A 127 15.62 11.87 -6.43
CA GLU A 127 16.56 11.90 -7.56
C GLU A 127 16.96 10.50 -8.03
N GLY A 128 17.18 9.57 -7.11
CA GLY A 128 17.42 8.15 -7.41
C GLY A 128 16.27 7.56 -8.22
N LEU A 129 15.04 7.66 -7.71
CA LEU A 129 13.84 7.16 -8.38
C LEU A 129 13.63 7.80 -9.75
N LEU A 130 13.77 9.13 -9.86
CA LEU A 130 13.64 9.80 -11.16
C LEU A 130 14.68 9.29 -12.15
N ARG A 131 15.96 9.16 -11.75
CA ARG A 131 17.02 8.67 -12.65
C ARG A 131 16.79 7.23 -13.10
N THR A 132 16.29 6.38 -12.23
CA THR A 132 16.03 4.96 -12.52
C THR A 132 14.76 4.79 -13.35
N LEU A 133 13.64 5.37 -12.91
CA LEU A 133 12.30 5.04 -13.43
C LEU A 133 11.92 5.83 -14.68
N THR A 134 12.45 7.04 -14.91
CA THR A 134 12.14 7.84 -16.13
C THR A 134 12.62 7.19 -17.43
N ARG A 135 13.46 6.14 -17.33
CA ARG A 135 13.88 5.33 -18.48
C ARG A 135 12.81 4.33 -18.93
N HIS A 136 11.84 4.06 -18.05
CA HIS A 136 10.86 2.99 -18.21
C HIS A 136 9.43 3.49 -18.21
N THR A 137 9.18 4.65 -17.60
CA THR A 137 7.87 5.31 -17.60
C THR A 137 8.03 6.81 -17.82
N ARG A 138 6.93 7.49 -18.13
CA ARG A 138 6.92 8.95 -18.26
C ARG A 138 7.15 9.61 -16.91
N ARG A 139 7.77 10.79 -16.91
CA ARG A 139 8.10 11.53 -15.69
C ARG A 139 6.86 11.85 -14.84
N ASP A 140 5.75 12.20 -15.48
CA ASP A 140 4.45 12.49 -14.86
C ASP A 140 3.78 11.25 -14.24
N ASN A 141 4.20 10.04 -14.61
CA ASN A 141 3.76 8.81 -13.94
C ASN A 141 4.48 8.58 -12.60
N ILE A 142 5.51 9.36 -12.25
CA ILE A 142 6.28 9.25 -11.01
C ILE A 142 5.89 10.40 -10.06
N ALA A 143 4.85 10.17 -9.25
CA ALA A 143 4.22 11.21 -8.45
C ALA A 143 4.73 11.22 -7.00
N PHE A 144 5.36 12.32 -6.60
CA PHE A 144 5.80 12.58 -5.22
C PHE A 144 4.92 13.59 -4.49
N ASP A 145 3.98 14.21 -5.20
CA ASP A 145 3.18 15.31 -4.68
C ASP A 145 2.19 14.86 -3.60
N GLY A 146 1.77 15.83 -2.79
CA GLY A 146 0.81 15.59 -1.72
C GLY A 146 -0.53 15.01 -2.17
N MET A 147 -1.05 15.36 -3.35
CA MET A 147 -2.35 14.85 -3.81
C MET A 147 -2.27 13.35 -4.09
N ALA A 148 -1.28 12.94 -4.87
CA ALA A 148 -1.07 11.53 -5.17
C ALA A 148 -0.85 10.72 -3.88
N ARG A 149 0.05 11.16 -3.00
CA ARG A 149 0.37 10.45 -1.76
C ARG A 149 -0.82 10.37 -0.79
N VAL A 150 -1.62 11.44 -0.67
CA VAL A 150 -2.81 11.46 0.20
C VAL A 150 -3.92 10.56 -0.32
N SER A 151 -4.18 10.54 -1.63
CA SER A 151 -5.22 9.67 -2.22
C SER A 151 -4.89 8.17 -2.17
N HIS A 152 -3.61 7.83 -1.90
CA HIS A 152 -3.11 6.45 -1.86
C HIS A 152 -2.60 6.02 -0.48
N VAL A 153 -2.89 6.78 0.58
CA VAL A 153 -2.48 6.50 1.96
C VAL A 153 -3.31 5.39 2.63
N THR A 154 -4.50 5.08 2.10
CA THR A 154 -5.44 4.17 2.74
C THR A 154 -6.34 3.45 1.75
N ASP A 155 -6.90 2.31 2.15
CA ASP A 155 -8.02 1.65 1.49
C ASP A 155 -9.35 1.95 2.24
N ALA A 156 -10.40 1.18 2.00
CA ALA A 156 -11.70 1.40 2.63
C ALA A 156 -11.71 1.13 4.16
N THR A 157 -10.62 0.61 4.74
CA THR A 157 -10.45 0.57 6.21
C THR A 157 -10.29 1.95 6.83
N ASP A 158 -9.94 2.96 6.03
CA ASP A 158 -9.61 4.32 6.48
C ASP A 158 -8.37 4.38 7.40
N TRP A 159 -7.60 3.30 7.49
CA TRP A 159 -6.34 3.24 8.23
C TRP A 159 -5.25 4.01 7.50
N ARG A 160 -4.78 5.10 8.12
CA ARG A 160 -3.70 5.96 7.60
C ARG A 160 -2.43 5.78 8.41
N VAL A 161 -1.74 4.66 8.21
CA VAL A 161 -0.53 4.31 8.96
C VAL A 161 0.64 5.15 8.47
N GLU A 162 1.07 5.00 7.22
CA GLU A 162 2.10 5.82 6.58
C GLU A 162 1.66 6.35 5.22
N TYR A 163 2.24 7.47 4.80
CA TYR A 163 2.13 7.92 3.41
C TYR A 163 3.13 7.18 2.54
N PRO A 164 2.77 6.81 1.30
CA PRO A 164 3.73 6.25 0.39
C PRO A 164 4.79 7.30 0.05
N PHE A 165 6.02 6.85 -0.25
CA PHE A 165 7.09 7.73 -0.72
C PHE A 165 6.75 8.29 -2.09
N VAL A 166 6.25 7.41 -2.97
CA VAL A 166 5.95 7.69 -4.37
C VAL A 166 4.72 6.89 -4.81
N VAL A 167 3.94 7.47 -5.70
CA VAL A 167 2.87 6.78 -6.43
C VAL A 167 3.28 6.69 -7.90
N LEU A 168 3.25 5.48 -8.45
CA LEU A 168 3.58 5.18 -9.84
C LEU A 168 2.31 4.88 -10.63
N ASN A 169 2.10 5.55 -11.76
CA ASN A 169 0.88 5.43 -12.58
C ASN A 169 1.20 4.98 -14.02
N PRO A 170 1.70 3.74 -14.22
CA PRO A 170 2.12 3.24 -15.54
C PRO A 170 1.03 3.36 -16.60
N ASP A 171 1.40 3.62 -17.85
CA ASP A 171 0.48 3.65 -19.00
C ASP A 171 0.25 2.24 -19.58
N ASN A 172 1.22 1.35 -19.42
CA ASN A 172 1.23 0.01 -20.00
C ASN A 172 1.81 -1.03 -19.03
N GLU A 173 1.31 -2.25 -19.10
CA GLU A 173 1.77 -3.36 -18.27
C GLU A 173 3.27 -3.68 -18.48
N ASN A 174 3.81 -3.46 -19.68
CA ASN A 174 5.22 -3.70 -19.99
C ASN A 174 6.20 -2.84 -19.17
N GLU A 175 5.72 -1.77 -18.53
CA GLU A 175 6.52 -0.93 -17.64
C GLU A 175 6.72 -1.59 -16.26
N ILE A 176 5.79 -2.44 -15.82
CA ILE A 176 5.70 -2.96 -14.46
C ILE A 176 6.98 -3.67 -14.00
N PRO A 177 7.62 -4.57 -14.79
CA PRO A 177 8.87 -5.23 -14.38
C PRO A 177 9.95 -4.24 -13.94
N ALA A 178 10.22 -3.24 -14.77
CA ALA A 178 11.28 -2.27 -14.49
C ALA A 178 10.92 -1.34 -13.32
N LEU A 179 9.63 -1.01 -13.16
CA LEU A 179 9.16 -0.24 -11.99
C LEU A 179 9.34 -1.03 -10.69
N VAL A 180 9.00 -2.32 -10.67
CA VAL A 180 9.19 -3.21 -9.52
C VAL A 180 10.69 -3.34 -9.18
N ALA A 181 11.52 -3.64 -10.18
CA ALA A 181 12.97 -3.76 -10.00
C ALA A 181 13.57 -2.48 -9.41
N GLY A 182 13.28 -1.32 -10.01
CA GLY A 182 13.84 -0.04 -9.56
C GLY A 182 13.38 0.37 -8.16
N CYS A 183 12.14 0.05 -7.78
CA CYS A 183 11.66 0.29 -6.42
C CYS A 183 12.41 -0.58 -5.40
N ILE A 184 12.56 -1.88 -5.68
CA ILE A 184 13.23 -2.83 -4.77
C ILE A 184 14.72 -2.49 -4.65
N GLU A 185 15.40 -2.18 -5.75
CA GLU A 185 16.81 -1.74 -5.76
C GLU A 185 17.04 -0.51 -4.87
N LEU A 186 16.08 0.41 -4.84
CA LEU A 186 16.11 1.62 -4.03
C LEU A 186 15.55 1.43 -2.61
N GLY A 187 15.27 0.20 -2.21
CA GLY A 187 14.83 -0.15 -0.84
C GLY A 187 13.37 0.18 -0.53
N LEU A 188 12.52 0.33 -1.55
CA LEU A 188 11.09 0.56 -1.36
C LEU A 188 10.29 -0.75 -1.35
N THR A 189 9.34 -0.85 -0.42
CA THR A 189 8.28 -1.86 -0.47
C THR A 189 7.27 -1.50 -1.56
N VAL A 190 6.96 -2.43 -2.46
CA VAL A 190 5.98 -2.21 -3.53
C VAL A 190 4.59 -2.64 -3.10
N ILE A 191 3.58 -1.79 -3.32
CA ILE A 191 2.17 -2.05 -3.03
C ILE A 191 1.36 -1.83 -4.32
N PRO A 192 0.84 -2.89 -4.97
CA PRO A 192 -0.07 -2.71 -6.10
C PRO A 192 -1.44 -2.23 -5.60
N ARG A 193 -2.06 -1.31 -6.33
CA ARG A 193 -3.35 -0.73 -5.96
C ARG A 193 -4.19 -0.44 -7.21
N GLY A 194 -5.40 -1.00 -7.27
CA GLY A 194 -6.48 -0.52 -8.14
C GLY A 194 -7.35 0.49 -7.39
N GLY A 195 -8.68 0.36 -7.46
CA GLY A 195 -9.62 1.31 -6.84
C GLY A 195 -9.62 1.44 -5.30
N GLY A 196 -8.71 0.79 -4.57
CA GLY A 196 -8.53 1.02 -3.12
C GLY A 196 -9.71 0.64 -2.23
N THR A 197 -10.64 -0.21 -2.70
CA THR A 197 -11.90 -0.52 -2.00
C THR A 197 -11.80 -1.67 -0.99
N GLY A 198 -10.59 -2.14 -0.67
CA GLY A 198 -10.36 -3.26 0.25
C GLY A 198 -10.65 -2.90 1.71
N TYR A 199 -11.09 -3.87 2.51
CA TYR A 199 -11.39 -3.72 3.95
C TYR A 199 -10.43 -4.50 4.85
N THR A 200 -9.24 -4.84 4.34
CA THR A 200 -8.27 -5.69 5.02
C THR A 200 -6.92 -5.01 5.26
N GLY A 201 -6.74 -3.76 4.79
CA GLY A 201 -5.47 -3.05 4.89
C GLY A 201 -4.46 -3.46 3.82
N GLY A 202 -4.85 -4.29 2.83
CA GLY A 202 -3.94 -4.86 1.83
C GLY A 202 -3.29 -3.83 0.90
N ALA A 203 -3.86 -2.63 0.80
CA ALA A 203 -3.29 -1.52 0.03
C ALA A 203 -2.84 -0.33 0.92
N VAL A 204 -2.70 -0.55 2.24
CA VAL A 204 -2.28 0.49 3.20
C VAL A 204 -0.75 0.47 3.35
N PRO A 205 -0.05 1.59 3.11
CA PRO A 205 1.37 1.68 3.39
C PRO A 205 1.66 1.61 4.89
N LEU A 206 2.54 0.68 5.28
CA LEU A 206 2.97 0.49 6.67
C LEU A 206 4.37 1.09 6.97
N THR A 207 5.05 1.55 5.93
CA THR A 207 6.36 2.22 6.00
C THR A 207 6.38 3.41 5.06
N ARG A 208 7.07 4.49 5.45
CA ARG A 208 7.32 5.65 4.58
C ARG A 208 8.10 5.27 3.33
N PHE A 209 8.90 4.20 3.38
CA PHE A 209 9.69 3.70 2.25
C PHE A 209 8.88 2.69 1.44
N SER A 210 7.76 3.16 0.89
CA SER A 210 6.88 2.37 0.05
C SER A 210 6.56 3.08 -1.26
N ALA A 211 6.46 2.30 -2.33
CA ALA A 211 5.96 2.74 -3.63
C ALA A 211 4.58 2.11 -3.85
N VAL A 212 3.56 2.94 -4.08
CA VAL A 212 2.27 2.44 -4.54
C VAL A 212 2.26 2.43 -6.06
N ILE A 213 2.02 1.28 -6.68
CA ILE A 213 1.80 1.18 -8.13
C ILE A 213 0.29 1.21 -8.36
N ASN A 214 -0.21 2.34 -8.85
CA ASN A 214 -1.59 2.52 -9.23
C ASN A 214 -1.83 1.88 -10.61
N THR A 215 -2.64 0.82 -10.64
CA THR A 215 -2.94 0.05 -11.84
C THR A 215 -4.17 0.55 -12.59
N GLU A 216 -4.86 1.60 -12.13
CA GLU A 216 -6.12 2.07 -12.71
C GLU A 216 -6.05 2.44 -14.20
N LYS A 217 -4.88 2.87 -14.69
CA LYS A 217 -4.65 3.15 -16.13
C LYS A 217 -4.53 1.90 -17.00
N LEU A 218 -4.34 0.73 -16.40
CA LEU A 218 -4.33 -0.57 -17.09
C LEU A 218 -5.79 -1.04 -17.30
N ASP A 219 -6.60 -0.21 -17.96
CA ASP A 219 -8.06 -0.37 -18.07
C ASP A 219 -8.53 -0.88 -19.45
N TYR A 220 -7.63 -1.49 -20.22
CA TYR A 220 -7.99 -2.18 -21.45
C TYR A 220 -8.94 -3.34 -21.17
N LYS A 221 -9.93 -3.54 -22.03
CA LYS A 221 -10.80 -4.74 -22.03
C LYS A 221 -11.19 -5.10 -23.46
N SER A 222 -11.28 -6.39 -23.71
CA SER A 222 -11.82 -6.96 -24.95
C SER A 222 -13.35 -7.01 -24.91
N GLU A 223 -13.94 -7.33 -26.06
CA GLU A 223 -15.31 -7.84 -26.13
C GLU A 223 -15.37 -9.29 -25.59
N ILE A 224 -16.58 -9.87 -25.52
CA ILE A 224 -16.70 -11.29 -25.22
C ILE A 224 -16.20 -12.13 -26.41
N GLU A 225 -15.23 -13.00 -26.14
CA GLU A 225 -14.61 -13.86 -27.15
C GLU A 225 -14.79 -15.35 -26.81
N PRO A 226 -15.21 -16.19 -27.76
CA PRO A 226 -15.25 -17.63 -27.55
C PRO A 226 -13.83 -18.21 -27.56
N ARG A 227 -13.43 -18.88 -26.48
CA ARG A 227 -12.12 -19.54 -26.34
C ARG A 227 -12.29 -21.00 -25.97
N VAL A 228 -11.60 -21.89 -26.70
CA VAL A 228 -11.46 -23.30 -26.27
C VAL A 228 -10.39 -23.35 -25.18
N LEU A 229 -10.80 -23.72 -23.97
CA LEU A 229 -9.91 -23.79 -22.80
C LEU A 229 -9.11 -25.11 -22.81
N PRO A 230 -7.92 -25.15 -22.19
CA PRO A 230 -7.16 -26.39 -22.04
C PRO A 230 -8.01 -27.49 -21.40
N GLY A 231 -8.11 -28.65 -22.07
CA GLY A 231 -8.92 -29.78 -21.63
C GLY A 231 -10.39 -29.77 -22.10
N HIS A 232 -10.80 -28.75 -22.87
CA HIS A 232 -12.17 -28.64 -23.39
C HIS A 232 -12.24 -28.81 -24.90
N ALA A 233 -13.35 -29.38 -25.39
CA ALA A 233 -13.65 -29.48 -26.82
C ALA A 233 -14.52 -28.32 -27.33
N THR A 234 -15.29 -27.68 -26.45
CA THR A 234 -16.22 -26.61 -26.78
C THR A 234 -15.67 -25.26 -26.33
N ALA A 235 -15.95 -24.22 -27.11
CA ALA A 235 -15.58 -22.86 -26.75
C ALA A 235 -16.43 -22.36 -25.57
N THR A 236 -15.80 -21.59 -24.69
CA THR A 236 -16.42 -20.90 -23.56
C THR A 236 -16.31 -19.39 -23.78
N PRO A 237 -17.35 -18.58 -23.47
CA PRO A 237 -17.24 -17.14 -23.51
C PRO A 237 -16.20 -16.64 -22.49
N THR A 238 -15.27 -15.80 -22.94
CA THR A 238 -14.20 -15.23 -22.12
C THR A 238 -14.07 -13.73 -22.37
N ILE A 239 -13.47 -13.03 -21.40
CA ILE A 239 -13.11 -11.62 -21.53
C ILE A 239 -11.71 -11.41 -20.96
N THR A 240 -10.84 -10.83 -21.77
CA THR A 240 -9.51 -10.38 -21.36
C THR A 240 -9.57 -8.92 -20.96
N CYS A 241 -9.03 -8.60 -19.78
CA CYS A 241 -9.03 -7.25 -19.22
C CYS A 241 -7.76 -6.99 -18.40
N GLY A 242 -7.34 -5.72 -18.39
CA GLY A 242 -6.24 -5.25 -17.56
C GLY A 242 -6.62 -5.15 -16.08
N ALA A 243 -5.60 -5.12 -15.23
CA ALA A 243 -5.78 -5.09 -13.77
C ALA A 243 -6.53 -3.84 -13.25
N GLY A 244 -6.51 -2.75 -14.01
CA GLY A 244 -7.16 -1.48 -13.69
C GLY A 244 -8.63 -1.37 -14.09
N VAL A 245 -9.18 -2.35 -14.82
CA VAL A 245 -10.56 -2.26 -15.29
C VAL A 245 -11.52 -2.27 -14.11
N VAL A 246 -12.38 -1.25 -14.01
CA VAL A 246 -13.48 -1.21 -13.04
C VAL A 246 -14.43 -2.39 -13.27
N THR A 247 -14.78 -3.10 -12.20
CA THR A 247 -15.55 -4.36 -12.26
C THR A 247 -16.87 -4.18 -12.99
N ARG A 248 -17.58 -3.07 -12.73
CA ARG A 248 -18.83 -2.71 -13.41
C ARG A 248 -18.69 -2.73 -14.94
N ARG A 249 -17.59 -2.20 -15.48
CA ARG A 249 -17.36 -2.15 -16.93
C ARG A 249 -17.25 -3.54 -17.56
N VAL A 250 -16.72 -4.52 -16.83
CA VAL A 250 -16.67 -5.92 -17.27
C VAL A 250 -18.06 -6.57 -17.19
N MET A 251 -18.82 -6.24 -16.14
CA MET A 251 -20.21 -6.70 -16.00
C MET A 251 -21.10 -6.21 -17.14
N GLU A 252 -20.96 -4.95 -17.55
CA GLU A 252 -21.72 -4.35 -18.64
C GLU A 252 -21.42 -5.02 -20.00
N VAL A 253 -20.16 -5.34 -20.28
CA VAL A 253 -19.78 -6.07 -21.51
C VAL A 253 -20.39 -7.48 -21.52
N ALA A 254 -20.36 -8.18 -20.39
CA ALA A 254 -21.00 -9.49 -20.29
C ALA A 254 -22.53 -9.38 -20.48
N GLU A 255 -23.18 -8.41 -19.84
CA GLU A 255 -24.63 -8.20 -19.92
C GLU A 255 -25.08 -7.85 -21.33
N ALA A 256 -24.32 -7.00 -22.04
CA ALA A 256 -24.57 -6.67 -23.44
C ALA A 256 -24.50 -7.90 -24.37
N ALA A 257 -23.72 -8.91 -24.00
CA ALA A 257 -23.64 -10.20 -24.70
C ALA A 257 -24.66 -11.24 -24.20
N GLY A 258 -25.60 -10.87 -23.32
CA GLY A 258 -26.58 -11.79 -22.73
C GLY A 258 -25.98 -12.76 -21.71
N LEU A 259 -24.82 -12.44 -21.14
CA LEU A 259 -24.09 -13.24 -20.15
C LEU A 259 -24.09 -12.55 -18.78
N ALA A 260 -23.87 -13.33 -17.73
CA ALA A 260 -23.66 -12.79 -16.40
C ALA A 260 -22.17 -12.87 -16.03
N PHE A 261 -21.57 -11.73 -15.66
CA PHE A 261 -20.28 -11.76 -14.98
C PHE A 261 -20.49 -12.20 -13.51
N ALA A 262 -19.73 -13.22 -13.10
CA ALA A 262 -19.91 -13.91 -11.83
C ALA A 262 -19.42 -13.12 -10.61
N VAL A 263 -18.33 -12.35 -10.76
CA VAL A 263 -17.69 -11.62 -9.66
C VAL A 263 -18.36 -10.27 -9.48
N ASP A 264 -19.25 -10.18 -8.49
CA ASP A 264 -20.16 -9.03 -8.24
C ASP A 264 -19.99 -8.39 -6.85
N PRO A 265 -18.79 -7.99 -6.42
CA PRO A 265 -18.62 -7.36 -5.12
C PRO A 265 -19.51 -6.13 -4.98
N THR A 266 -19.96 -5.80 -3.76
CA THR A 266 -20.76 -4.59 -3.50
C THR A 266 -20.07 -3.32 -4.00
N SER A 267 -18.74 -3.33 -4.05
CA SER A 267 -17.89 -2.25 -4.55
C SER A 267 -17.71 -2.24 -6.08
N ALA A 268 -18.49 -2.98 -6.87
CA ALA A 268 -18.23 -3.20 -8.31
C ALA A 268 -18.05 -1.90 -9.13
N ASP A 269 -18.69 -0.81 -8.72
CA ASP A 269 -18.59 0.51 -9.36
C ASP A 269 -17.26 1.24 -9.10
N ALA A 270 -16.42 0.72 -8.19
CA ALA A 270 -15.11 1.28 -7.86
C ALA A 270 -13.98 0.23 -7.78
N SER A 271 -14.27 -1.03 -7.46
CA SER A 271 -13.25 -2.08 -7.41
C SER A 271 -12.76 -2.44 -8.81
N CYS A 272 -11.46 -2.70 -8.93
CA CYS A 272 -10.83 -3.09 -10.20
C CYS A 272 -10.59 -4.60 -10.27
N ILE A 273 -10.49 -5.16 -11.48
CA ILE A 273 -10.28 -6.59 -11.73
C ILE A 273 -9.03 -7.13 -11.02
N GLY A 274 -7.91 -6.40 -11.06
CA GLY A 274 -6.68 -6.83 -10.36
C GLY A 274 -6.88 -7.01 -8.86
N GLY A 275 -7.66 -6.11 -8.23
CA GLY A 275 -8.04 -6.24 -6.83
C GLY A 275 -8.99 -7.40 -6.56
N ASN A 276 -9.90 -7.69 -7.51
CA ASN A 276 -10.78 -8.85 -7.39
C ASN A 276 -10.01 -10.17 -7.44
N VAL A 277 -8.99 -10.25 -8.31
CA VAL A 277 -8.10 -11.40 -8.40
C VAL A 277 -7.27 -11.51 -7.13
N SER A 278 -6.60 -10.44 -6.70
CA SER A 278 -5.70 -10.48 -5.55
C SER A 278 -6.40 -10.76 -4.22
N MET A 279 -7.69 -10.47 -4.10
CA MET A 279 -8.50 -10.68 -2.89
C MET A 279 -9.44 -11.88 -2.99
N ASN A 280 -9.38 -12.65 -4.08
CA ASN A 280 -10.34 -13.70 -4.44
C ASN A 280 -11.80 -13.24 -4.20
N ALA A 281 -12.13 -12.07 -4.76
CA ALA A 281 -13.37 -11.37 -4.48
C ALA A 281 -14.59 -12.17 -4.93
N GLY A 282 -15.71 -11.90 -4.28
CA GLY A 282 -17.01 -12.41 -4.71
C GLY A 282 -18.12 -11.65 -4.02
N GLY A 283 -19.31 -11.63 -4.61
CA GLY A 283 -20.49 -10.99 -4.05
C GLY A 283 -21.64 -11.98 -3.88
N LYS A 284 -22.86 -11.53 -4.19
CA LYS A 284 -24.09 -12.31 -3.98
C LYS A 284 -24.15 -13.50 -4.93
N LYS A 285 -23.65 -13.33 -6.15
CA LYS A 285 -23.58 -14.36 -7.19
C LYS A 285 -22.64 -15.52 -6.82
N ALA A 286 -21.73 -15.33 -5.87
CA ALA A 286 -20.77 -16.37 -5.49
C ALA A 286 -21.40 -17.67 -4.98
N VAL A 287 -22.64 -17.62 -4.48
CA VAL A 287 -23.40 -18.82 -4.09
C VAL A 287 -23.61 -19.76 -5.28
N LEU A 288 -23.85 -19.21 -6.48
CA LEU A 288 -24.07 -20.00 -7.69
C LEU A 288 -22.77 -20.21 -8.48
N TRP A 289 -21.98 -19.16 -8.68
CA TRP A 289 -20.84 -19.16 -9.62
C TRP A 289 -19.45 -19.07 -8.96
N GLY A 290 -19.36 -19.03 -7.63
CA GLY A 290 -18.09 -18.92 -6.93
C GLY A 290 -17.48 -17.50 -6.90
N THR A 291 -16.26 -17.41 -6.40
CA THR A 291 -15.44 -16.20 -6.30
C THR A 291 -14.56 -16.04 -7.54
N ALA A 292 -13.68 -15.03 -7.57
CA ALA A 292 -12.81 -14.75 -8.70
C ALA A 292 -12.02 -15.98 -9.17
N LEU A 293 -11.40 -16.72 -8.24
CA LEU A 293 -10.61 -17.92 -8.57
C LEU A 293 -11.40 -18.98 -9.35
N ASP A 294 -12.69 -19.18 -9.06
CA ASP A 294 -13.49 -20.19 -9.76
C ASP A 294 -13.76 -19.82 -11.23
N ASN A 295 -13.61 -18.54 -11.58
CA ASN A 295 -13.95 -17.97 -12.87
C ASN A 295 -12.71 -17.59 -13.70
N LEU A 296 -11.51 -17.66 -13.12
CA LEU A 296 -10.26 -17.31 -13.81
C LEU A 296 -9.81 -18.45 -14.74
N VAL A 297 -9.70 -18.11 -16.02
CA VAL A 297 -9.04 -18.95 -17.03
C VAL A 297 -7.52 -18.83 -16.93
N SER A 298 -7.02 -17.60 -16.87
CA SER A 298 -5.60 -17.31 -16.66
C SER A 298 -5.42 -15.90 -16.09
N TRP A 299 -4.24 -15.63 -15.53
CA TRP A 299 -3.80 -14.29 -15.14
C TRP A 299 -2.29 -14.15 -15.31
N LYS A 300 -1.84 -12.90 -15.45
CA LYS A 300 -0.43 -12.55 -15.56
C LYS A 300 -0.06 -11.55 -14.46
N MET A 301 1.10 -11.72 -13.85
CA MET A 301 1.61 -10.86 -12.79
C MET A 301 3.11 -10.65 -12.92
N VAL A 302 3.64 -9.66 -12.21
CA VAL A 302 5.08 -9.43 -12.03
C VAL A 302 5.49 -9.85 -10.62
N THR A 303 6.56 -10.62 -10.50
CA THR A 303 7.10 -11.09 -9.22
C THR A 303 8.07 -10.07 -8.60
N PRO A 304 8.46 -10.21 -7.32
CA PRO A 304 9.49 -9.36 -6.70
C PRO A 304 10.85 -9.38 -7.42
N GLU A 305 11.15 -10.45 -8.16
CA GLU A 305 12.36 -10.56 -8.99
C GLU A 305 12.24 -9.80 -10.32
N ALA A 306 11.14 -9.07 -10.52
CA ALA A 306 10.80 -8.36 -11.75
C ALA A 306 10.66 -9.26 -12.99
N ASP A 307 10.33 -10.53 -12.78
CA ASP A 307 9.96 -11.45 -13.84
C ASP A 307 8.44 -11.48 -14.03
N TRP A 308 8.00 -11.84 -15.23
CA TRP A 308 6.61 -12.18 -15.48
C TRP A 308 6.29 -13.59 -15.02
N LEU A 309 5.10 -13.77 -14.47
CA LEU A 309 4.49 -15.06 -14.19
C LEU A 309 3.09 -15.09 -14.81
N GLU A 310 2.87 -16.01 -15.73
CA GLU A 310 1.55 -16.36 -16.26
C GLU A 310 1.07 -17.64 -15.59
N VAL A 311 -0.16 -17.62 -15.08
CA VAL A 311 -0.82 -18.77 -14.49
C VAL A 311 -2.04 -19.10 -15.32
N THR A 312 -2.12 -20.34 -15.83
CA THR A 312 -3.25 -20.82 -16.63
C THR A 312 -3.92 -22.00 -15.94
N ARG A 313 -5.25 -21.93 -15.78
CA ARG A 313 -6.04 -23.03 -15.22
C ARG A 313 -6.22 -24.12 -16.27
N LEU A 314 -5.79 -25.34 -15.95
CA LEU A 314 -5.95 -26.53 -16.79
C LEU A 314 -7.20 -27.29 -16.39
N ASP A 315 -7.86 -27.92 -17.37
CA ASP A 315 -9.04 -28.78 -17.15
C ASP A 315 -10.12 -28.07 -16.32
N HIS A 316 -10.38 -26.80 -16.66
CA HIS A 316 -11.24 -25.92 -15.88
C HIS A 316 -12.67 -26.49 -15.77
N ASN A 317 -13.12 -26.88 -14.59
CA ASN A 317 -14.41 -27.56 -14.41
C ASN A 317 -15.69 -26.72 -14.67
N LEU A 318 -15.55 -25.51 -15.24
CA LEU A 318 -16.59 -24.51 -15.49
C LEU A 318 -17.60 -24.34 -14.32
N SER A 319 -17.11 -24.56 -13.10
CA SER A 319 -17.88 -24.55 -11.85
C SER A 319 -16.95 -24.19 -10.70
N LYS A 320 -17.43 -24.29 -9.48
CA LYS A 320 -16.66 -24.01 -8.27
C LYS A 320 -15.47 -24.95 -8.16
N ILE A 321 -14.30 -24.41 -7.82
CA ILE A 321 -13.03 -25.13 -7.80
C ILE A 321 -12.99 -26.28 -6.77
N HIS A 322 -13.83 -26.22 -5.74
CA HIS A 322 -13.87 -27.25 -4.70
C HIS A 322 -14.71 -28.48 -5.07
N ASP A 323 -15.37 -28.46 -6.24
CA ASP A 323 -16.14 -29.60 -6.75
C ASP A 323 -15.25 -30.64 -7.47
N VAL A 324 -14.00 -30.30 -7.78
CA VAL A 324 -13.03 -31.24 -8.36
C VAL A 324 -12.14 -31.87 -7.30
N ALA A 325 -11.71 -33.11 -7.57
CA ALA A 325 -10.72 -33.77 -6.73
C ALA A 325 -9.39 -33.01 -6.72
N LEU A 326 -8.95 -32.55 -7.89
CA LEU A 326 -7.68 -31.88 -8.11
C LEU A 326 -7.86 -30.71 -9.09
N ALA A 327 -7.42 -29.51 -8.70
CA ALA A 327 -7.32 -28.36 -9.57
C ALA A 327 -5.86 -28.21 -10.04
N ARG A 328 -5.68 -27.96 -11.33
CA ARG A 328 -4.36 -27.95 -11.98
C ARG A 328 -4.09 -26.59 -12.59
N PHE A 329 -2.88 -26.09 -12.41
CA PHE A 329 -2.45 -24.80 -12.94
C PHE A 329 -1.09 -24.95 -13.61
N GLU A 330 -0.93 -24.42 -14.81
CA GLU A 330 0.37 -24.26 -15.46
C GLU A 330 0.93 -22.88 -15.10
N LEU A 331 2.15 -22.85 -14.56
CA LEU A 331 2.89 -21.65 -14.22
C LEU A 331 4.03 -21.48 -15.23
N ARG A 332 3.96 -20.42 -16.04
CA ARG A 332 5.01 -20.05 -17.00
C ARG A 332 5.70 -18.78 -16.56
N ARG A 333 7.03 -18.82 -16.45
CA ARG A 333 7.84 -17.66 -16.07
C ARG A 333 8.52 -17.08 -17.30
N PHE A 334 8.63 -15.75 -17.33
CA PHE A 334 9.37 -15.05 -18.37
C PHE A 334 10.22 -13.97 -17.73
N HIS A 335 11.40 -13.73 -18.30
CA HIS A 335 12.19 -12.55 -17.99
C HIS A 335 11.42 -11.27 -18.29
N ALA A 336 11.87 -10.14 -17.75
CA ALA A 336 11.26 -8.83 -18.01
C ALA A 336 11.10 -8.49 -19.51
N ASP A 337 11.98 -9.02 -20.37
CA ASP A 337 11.93 -8.86 -21.83
C ASP A 337 10.94 -9.81 -22.55
N GLY A 338 10.22 -10.62 -21.79
CA GLY A 338 9.22 -11.58 -22.28
C GLY A 338 9.81 -12.92 -22.73
N LYS A 339 11.12 -13.14 -22.62
CA LYS A 339 11.70 -14.45 -22.96
C LYS A 339 11.37 -15.50 -21.90
N PRO A 340 11.04 -16.75 -22.28
CA PRO A 340 10.79 -17.82 -21.32
C PRO A 340 11.95 -17.99 -20.33
N LYS A 341 11.61 -18.19 -19.05
CA LYS A 341 12.55 -18.40 -17.96
C LYS A 341 12.31 -19.77 -17.33
N GLY A 342 13.04 -20.76 -17.86
CA GLY A 342 12.89 -22.16 -17.45
C GLY A 342 11.65 -22.82 -18.06
N GLU A 343 11.42 -24.07 -17.64
CA GLU A 343 10.29 -24.87 -18.11
C GLU A 343 9.01 -24.54 -17.33
N PRO A 344 7.81 -24.73 -17.95
CA PRO A 344 6.54 -24.61 -17.25
C PRO A 344 6.44 -25.57 -16.05
N GLU A 345 5.86 -25.09 -14.96
CA GLU A 345 5.58 -25.88 -13.76
C GLU A 345 4.09 -26.21 -13.69
N ILE A 346 3.73 -27.44 -13.33
CA ILE A 346 2.33 -27.82 -13.06
C ILE A 346 2.11 -27.87 -11.55
N LEU A 347 1.24 -26.99 -11.06
CA LEU A 347 0.78 -26.96 -9.69
C LEU A 347 -0.55 -27.71 -9.58
N GLU A 348 -0.58 -28.75 -8.76
CA GLU A 348 -1.78 -29.55 -8.50
C GLU A 348 -2.21 -29.41 -7.04
N ILE A 349 -3.42 -28.88 -6.83
CA ILE A 349 -3.95 -28.59 -5.50
C ILE A 349 -5.29 -29.31 -5.35
N PRO A 350 -5.52 -30.06 -4.25
CA PRO A 350 -6.83 -30.66 -4.01
C PRO A 350 -7.92 -29.57 -4.00
N GLY A 351 -8.99 -29.72 -4.78
CA GLY A 351 -9.99 -28.65 -4.93
C GLY A 351 -10.59 -28.20 -3.60
N HIS A 352 -10.78 -29.14 -2.68
CA HIS A 352 -11.29 -28.89 -1.33
C HIS A 352 -10.33 -28.09 -0.42
N ALA A 353 -9.07 -27.89 -0.81
CA ALA A 353 -8.11 -27.09 -0.03
C ALA A 353 -8.39 -25.58 -0.16
N PHE A 354 -8.96 -25.13 -1.28
CA PHE A 354 -9.29 -23.71 -1.49
C PHE A 354 -10.45 -23.21 -0.63
N ARG A 355 -11.28 -24.12 -0.07
CA ARG A 355 -12.41 -23.78 0.79
C ARG A 355 -12.68 -24.86 1.82
N LYS A 356 -12.81 -24.44 3.06
CA LYS A 356 -13.34 -25.24 4.17
C LYS A 356 -14.73 -25.76 3.81
N ARG A 357 -14.87 -27.09 3.85
CA ARG A 357 -16.14 -27.79 3.61
C ARG A 357 -17.24 -27.23 4.52
N GLY A 358 -18.43 -27.02 3.95
CA GLY A 358 -19.61 -26.50 4.65
C GLY A 358 -19.72 -24.97 4.69
N LEU A 359 -18.71 -24.22 4.23
CA LEU A 359 -18.80 -22.77 4.06
C LEU A 359 -19.00 -22.43 2.57
N GLY A 360 -20.09 -21.72 2.26
CA GLY A 360 -20.38 -21.28 0.88
C GLY A 360 -19.37 -20.27 0.33
N LYS A 361 -18.87 -19.37 1.18
CA LYS A 361 -17.73 -18.47 0.91
C LYS A 361 -16.73 -18.65 2.05
N ASP A 362 -15.61 -19.31 1.79
CA ASP A 362 -14.55 -19.42 2.77
C ASP A 362 -13.59 -18.22 2.68
N VAL A 363 -13.24 -17.66 3.84
CA VAL A 363 -12.30 -16.54 4.05
C VAL A 363 -11.08 -16.96 4.87
N THR A 364 -10.97 -18.26 5.23
CA THR A 364 -10.04 -18.74 6.26
C THR A 364 -8.68 -19.21 5.73
N ASP A 365 -8.61 -19.82 4.54
CA ASP A 365 -7.33 -19.98 3.83
C ASP A 365 -7.02 -18.73 2.99
N LYS A 366 -6.06 -17.95 3.47
CA LYS A 366 -5.63 -16.68 2.85
C LYS A 366 -4.51 -16.84 1.84
N PHE A 367 -3.80 -17.98 1.87
CA PHE A 367 -2.66 -18.28 0.99
C PHE A 367 -3.04 -19.22 -0.16
N LEU A 368 -4.28 -19.73 -0.16
CA LEU A 368 -4.86 -20.54 -1.23
C LEU A 368 -3.93 -21.68 -1.65
N SER A 369 -3.38 -22.38 -0.65
CA SER A 369 -2.46 -23.50 -0.84
C SER A 369 -1.21 -23.20 -1.70
N GLY A 370 -0.75 -21.94 -1.72
CA GLY A 370 0.47 -21.52 -2.43
C GLY A 370 0.27 -21.09 -3.88
N LEU A 371 -0.99 -20.97 -4.34
CA LEU A 371 -1.31 -20.44 -5.67
C LEU A 371 -0.92 -18.95 -5.78
N PRO A 372 0.01 -18.57 -6.68
CA PRO A 372 0.53 -17.20 -6.72
C PRO A 372 -0.49 -16.18 -7.27
N GLY A 373 -0.42 -14.96 -6.74
CA GLY A 373 -1.18 -13.81 -7.24
C GLY A 373 -2.63 -13.71 -6.74
N ILE A 374 -3.10 -14.68 -5.97
CA ILE A 374 -4.45 -14.71 -5.41
C ILE A 374 -4.31 -14.91 -3.90
N GLN A 375 -4.81 -13.96 -3.11
CA GLN A 375 -4.78 -13.98 -1.66
C GLN A 375 -6.16 -13.55 -1.11
N LYS A 376 -6.32 -13.53 0.22
CA LYS A 376 -7.55 -13.02 0.84
C LYS A 376 -7.36 -12.28 2.16
#